data_AF-A0A832HZM2-F1
#
_entry.id   AF-A0A832HZM2-F1
#
_cell.length_a   1.000
_cell.length_b   1.000
_cell.length_c   1.000
_cell.angle_alpha   90.00
_cell.angle_beta   90.00
_cell.angle_gamma   90.00
#
_symmetry.space_group_name_H-M   'P 1'
#
loop_
_entity.id
_entity.type
_entity.pdbx_description
1 polymer ?
#
loop_
_entity_poly.entity_id
_entity_poly.type
_entity_poly.pdbx_seq_one_letter_code
_entity_poly.pdbx_strand_id
1 'polypeptide(L)' 'MSFLLPQSRAGTVLRVRPVDLHGDRYVDLVVKLDDVPGAPATGRLAALECPAGLTEGERVVVRFTMGVMVGIARAT' A
#
# COMPACT_ATOMS: atom_id res chain seq x y z
N MET A 1 1.26 -14.61 -14.07
CA MET A 1 2.15 -13.89 -13.13
C MET A 1 2.49 -14.83 -11.98
N SER A 2 3.77 -14.99 -11.64
CA SER A 2 4.16 -15.83 -10.50
C SER A 2 4.00 -15.03 -9.21
N PHE A 3 3.08 -15.46 -8.33
CA PHE A 3 2.85 -14.84 -7.02
C PHE A 3 4.00 -15.06 -6.04
N LEU A 4 4.93 -15.96 -6.36
CA LEU A 4 6.04 -16.34 -5.49
C LEU A 4 7.16 -15.29 -5.46
N LEU A 5 7.23 -14.41 -6.46
CA LEU A 5 8.26 -13.38 -6.52
C LEU A 5 7.75 -12.06 -5.94
N PRO A 6 8.61 -11.28 -5.27
CA PRO A 6 8.29 -9.90 -4.92
C PRO A 6 7.92 -9.09 -6.16
N GLN A 7 6.88 -8.27 -6.04
CA GLN A 7 6.36 -7.43 -7.13
C GLN A 7 6.20 -6.00 -6.66
N SER A 8 6.39 -5.04 -7.56
CA SER A 8 6.09 -3.63 -7.33
C SER A 8 5.09 -3.15 -8.36
N ARG A 9 4.04 -2.46 -7.92
CA ARG A 9 2.95 -2.01 -8.78
C ARG A 9 2.63 -0.55 -8.48
N ALA A 10 2.51 0.25 -9.52
CA ALA A 10 2.12 1.65 -9.39
C ALA A 10 0.61 1.76 -9.14
N GLY A 11 0.21 2.81 -8.42
CA GLY A 11 -1.19 3.07 -8.14
C GLY A 11 -1.43 4.43 -7.51
N THR A 12 -2.69 4.69 -7.20
CA THR A 12 -3.16 5.91 -6.55
C THR A 12 -3.82 5.56 -5.22
N VAL A 13 -3.44 6.27 -4.16
CA VAL A 13 -4.02 6.10 -2.83
C VAL A 13 -5.46 6.59 -2.85
N LEU A 14 -6.40 5.72 -2.48
CA LEU A 14 -7.81 6.07 -2.34
C LEU A 14 -8.19 6.39 -0.90
N ARG A 15 -7.54 5.73 0.07
CA ARG A 15 -7.82 5.94 1.49
C ARG A 15 -6.59 5.68 2.34
N VAL A 16 -6.40 6.53 3.35
CA VAL A 16 -5.38 6.36 4.38
C VAL A 16 -6.05 6.45 5.75
N ARG A 17 -5.92 5.41 6.57
CA ARG A 17 -6.46 5.40 7.93
C ARG A 17 -5.37 4.96 8.91
N PRO A 18 -4.86 5.87 9.76
CA PRO A 18 -4.03 5.49 10.89
C PRO A 18 -4.80 4.58 11.85
N VAL A 19 -4.12 3.56 12.38
CA VAL A 19 -4.67 2.62 13.36
C VAL A 19 -3.60 2.35 14.42
N ASP A 20 -3.95 2.55 15.68
CA ASP A 20 -3.14 2.13 16.81
C ASP A 20 -3.62 0.77 17.32
N LEU A 21 -2.73 -0.22 17.40
CA LEU A 21 -3.00 -1.57 17.90
C LEU A 21 -1.95 -1.91 18.94
N HIS A 22 -2.36 -2.06 20.20
CA HIS A 22 -1.46 -2.46 21.30
C HIS A 22 -0.22 -1.56 21.48
N GLY A 23 -0.30 -0.28 21.09
CA GLY A 23 0.81 0.67 21.15
C GLY A 23 1.64 0.75 19.87
N ASP A 24 1.40 -0.15 18.92
CA ASP A 24 2.02 -0.13 17.60
C ASP A 24 1.17 0.67 16.60
N ARG A 25 1.86 1.47 15.77
CA ARG A 25 1.22 2.30 14.75
C ARG A 25 1.18 1.59 13.41
N TYR A 26 -0.03 1.48 12.87
CA TYR A 26 -0.31 0.95 11.56
C TYR A 26 -1.07 1.95 10.70
N VAL A 27 -1.11 1.67 9.41
CA VAL A 27 -1.89 2.41 8.43
C VAL A 27 -2.68 1.40 7.60
N ASP A 28 -4.00 1.50 7.66
CA ASP A 28 -4.89 0.82 6.74
C ASP A 28 -4.96 1.63 5.44
N LEU A 29 -4.67 0.98 4.32
CA LEU A 29 -4.54 1.58 3.00
C LEU A 29 -5.51 0.95 2.01
N VAL A 30 -6.06 1.79 1.15
CA VAL A 30 -6.77 1.38 -0.06
C VAL A 30 -6.09 2.04 -1.24
N VAL A 31 -5.63 1.25 -2.21
CA VAL A 31 -4.87 1.71 -3.37
C VAL A 31 -5.50 1.18 -4.65
N LYS A 32 -5.79 2.07 -5.59
CA LYS A 32 -6.15 1.68 -6.96
C LYS A 32 -4.86 1.40 -7.72
N LEU A 33 -4.63 0.14 -8.11
CA LEU A 33 -3.47 -0.25 -8.91
C LEU A 33 -3.71 0.07 -10.40
N ASP A 34 -2.68 0.50 -11.11
CA ASP A 34 -2.80 0.90 -12.52
C ASP A 34 -2.86 -0.31 -13.47
N ASP A 35 -2.19 -1.40 -13.09
CA ASP A 35 -2.02 -2.61 -13.90
C ASP A 35 -3.13 -3.64 -13.68
N VAL A 36 -4.02 -3.40 -12.71
CA VAL A 36 -5.14 -4.29 -12.37
C VAL A 36 -6.46 -3.53 -12.48
N PRO A 37 -7.25 -3.77 -13.55
CA PRO A 37 -8.62 -3.28 -13.57
C PRO A 37 -9.46 -4.06 -12.54
N GLY A 38 -10.25 -3.33 -11.74
CA GLY A 38 -11.19 -3.93 -10.79
C GLY A 38 -11.04 -3.41 -9.36
N ALA A 39 -11.12 -4.33 -8.39
CA ALA A 39 -11.12 -3.99 -6.98
C ALA A 39 -9.78 -3.37 -6.54
N PRO A 40 -9.80 -2.31 -5.70
CA PRO A 40 -8.58 -1.73 -5.17
C PRO A 40 -7.85 -2.72 -4.25
N ALA A 41 -6.52 -2.61 -4.23
CA ALA A 41 -5.70 -3.33 -3.28
C ALA A 41 -5.87 -2.73 -1.88
N THR A 42 -6.14 -3.58 -0.91
CA THR A 42 -6.32 -3.20 0.50
C THR A 42 -5.25 -3.87 1.35
N GLY A 43 -4.68 -3.13 2.29
CA GLY A 43 -3.67 -3.70 3.19
C GLY A 43 -3.49 -2.87 4.44
N ARG A 44 -2.97 -3.52 5.49
CA ARG A 44 -2.48 -2.87 6.69
C ARG A 44 -0.95 -2.93 6.68
N LEU A 45 -0.31 -1.79 6.81
CA LEU A 45 1.14 -1.68 6.92
C LEU A 45 1.55 -1.08 8.26
N ALA A 46 2.71 -1.48 8.77
CA ALA A 46 3.33 -0.75 9.86
C ALA A 46 3.61 0.69 9.40
N ALA A 47 3.48 1.67 10.29
CA ALA A 47 3.69 3.07 9.93
C ALA A 47 5.11 3.35 9.37
N LEU A 48 6.10 2.54 9.77
CA LEU A 48 7.48 2.61 9.27
C LEU A 48 7.61 2.16 7.80
N GLU A 49 6.70 1.33 7.32
CA GLU A 49 6.64 0.85 5.92
C GLU A 49 5.84 1.80 5.01
N CYS A 50 5.41 2.94 5.56
CA CYS A 50 4.63 3.98 4.88
C CYS A 50 5.42 5.31 4.83
N PRO A 51 5.34 6.07 3.73
CA PRO A 51 5.84 7.44 3.69
C PRO A 51 5.16 8.30 4.74
N ALA A 52 5.94 9.12 5.44
CA ALA A 52 5.39 10.08 6.39
C ALA A 52 4.45 11.07 5.68
N GLY A 53 3.27 11.30 6.28
CA GLY A 53 2.27 12.24 5.75
C GLY A 53 1.65 11.81 4.42
N LEU A 54 1.55 10.51 4.14
CA LEU A 54 0.85 10.00 2.96
C LEU A 54 -0.63 10.43 2.99
N THR A 55 -1.12 11.00 1.88
CA THR A 55 -2.48 11.49 1.71
C THR A 55 -3.23 10.80 0.57
N GLU A 56 -4.56 10.92 0.58
CA GLU A 56 -5.42 10.42 -0.49
C GLU A 56 -5.18 11.18 -1.79
N GLY A 57 -5.20 10.48 -2.93
CA GLY A 57 -4.86 11.01 -4.25
C GLY A 57 -3.37 10.95 -4.61
N GLU A 58 -2.48 10.65 -3.65
CA GLU A 58 -1.05 10.51 -3.95
C GLU A 58 -0.75 9.31 -4.85
N ARG A 59 0.24 9.50 -5.72
CA ARG A 59 0.80 8.46 -6.59
C ARG A 59 1.87 7.69 -5.84
N VAL A 60 1.77 6.36 -5.89
CA VAL A 60 2.56 5.44 -5.09
C VAL A 60 3.01 4.23 -5.88
N VAL A 61 4.05 3.58 -5.39
CA VAL A 61 4.45 2.23 -5.77
C VAL A 61 4.27 1.32 -4.56
N VAL A 62 3.43 0.30 -4.72
CA VAL A 62 3.12 -0.69 -3.69
C VAL A 62 3.96 -1.94 -3.91
N ARG A 63 4.64 -2.41 -2.87
CA ARG A 63 5.39 -3.67 -2.88
C ARG A 63 4.52 -4.80 -2.36
N PHE A 64 4.54 -5.91 -3.07
CA PHE A 64 3.84 -7.13 -2.74
C PHE A 64 4.82 -8.30 -2.60
N THR A 65 4.59 -9.14 -1.60
CA THR A 65 5.23 -10.46 -1.47
C THR A 65 4.12 -11.48 -1.29
N MET A 66 4.09 -12.53 -2.13
CA MET A 66 3.01 -13.53 -2.09
C MET A 66 1.60 -12.92 -2.23
N GLY A 67 1.47 -11.82 -2.98
CA GLY A 67 0.21 -11.09 -3.14
C GLY A 67 -0.19 -10.23 -1.95
N VAL A 68 0.58 -10.21 -0.86
CA VAL A 68 0.32 -9.38 0.33
C VAL A 68 1.08 -8.07 0.22
N MET A 69 0.41 -6.96 0.55
CA MET A 69 1.04 -5.64 0.63
C MET A 69 2.06 -5.63 1.77
N VAL A 70 3.32 -5.36 1.47
CA VAL A 70 4.42 -5.35 2.46
C VAL A 70 5.12 -4.00 2.58
N GLY A 71 4.85 -3.07 1.68
CA GLY A 71 5.41 -1.72 1.76
C GLY A 71 4.83 -0.80 0.69
N ILE A 72 4.98 0.50 0.91
CA ILE A 72 4.51 1.53 -0.03
C ILE A 72 5.53 2.67 -0.09
N ALA A 73 5.74 3.23 -1.26
CA ALA A 73 6.62 4.38 -1.49
C ALA A 73 5.94 5.39 -2.40
N ARG A 74 6.30 6.67 -2.30
CA ARG A 74 5.85 7.68 -3.28
C ARG A 74 6.43 7.35 -4.65
N ALA A 75 5.62 7.48 -5.68
CA ALA A 75 6.11 7.41 -7.04
C ALA A 75 6.89 8.70 -7.32
N THR A 76 8.18 8.57 -7.66
CA THR A 76 9.00 9.66 -8.21
C THR A 76 8.57 10.03 -9.61
#